data_AF-A0AAD0U6M3-F1
#
_entry.id   AF-A0AAD0U6M3-F1
#
_cell.length_a   1.000
_cell.length_b   1.000
_cell.length_c   1.000
_cell.angle_alpha   90.00
_cell.angle_beta   90.00
_cell.angle_gamma   90.00
#
_symmetry.space_group_name_H-M   'P 1'
#
loop_
_entity.id
_entity.type
_entity.pdbx_description
1 polymer ?
#
loop_
_entity_poly.entity_id
_entity_poly.type
_entity_poly.pdbx_seq_one_letter_code
_entity_poly.pdbx_strand_id
1 'polypeptide(L)'
;MKRISTATKVVDKFGAGKPGFTNGNAVAGVPATDLEGDWFDHVQEEISRVIEAAGGAVDGSSYSMLLTSIQSLIGSLSIRQYSITALPTADVGPIIVKEVCEVWRWSASAYFTGYRSPLCGRPMDGHTTTPLASEISAVGGTLSKTAYAGLWGYAQENGLVLTQANWTTNIGGHYFVDVDAATFRVPDLRNVFRRYSGTDADTLAARALGSYKADTLKSHVHGLGGNGAWVDASGTYAVNAGGATVNLSRSTLTGAAGTAETAPRHTAFNPVIHI
;
A
#
# COMPACT_ATOMS: atom_id res chain seq x y z
N MET A 1 4.31 46.70 6.50
CA MET A 1 4.90 47.90 5.84
C MET A 1 4.01 49.15 5.95
N LYS A 2 4.59 50.32 6.28
CA LYS A 2 3.91 51.64 6.35
C LYS A 2 3.84 52.31 4.97
N ARG A 3 2.83 53.17 4.74
CA ARG A 3 2.74 54.05 3.55
C ARG A 3 3.43 55.39 3.81
N ILE A 4 4.00 56.01 2.78
CA ILE A 4 4.68 57.31 2.88
C ILE A 4 3.74 58.38 3.48
N SER A 5 4.21 59.07 4.52
CA SER A 5 3.40 60.02 5.31
C SER A 5 3.85 61.48 5.24
N THR A 6 4.93 61.77 4.50
CA THR A 6 5.49 63.12 4.32
C THR A 6 4.51 64.13 3.73
N ALA A 7 4.79 65.43 3.92
CA ALA A 7 3.91 66.51 3.46
C ALA A 7 3.77 66.56 1.94
N THR A 8 4.82 66.19 1.20
CA THR A 8 4.88 66.16 -0.27
C THR A 8 4.44 64.82 -0.88
N LYS A 9 3.83 63.92 -0.08
CA LYS A 9 3.17 62.71 -0.59
C LYS A 9 2.00 63.07 -1.51
N VAL A 10 1.74 62.22 -2.49
CA VAL A 10 0.48 62.32 -3.25
C VAL A 10 -0.62 61.66 -2.44
N VAL A 11 -1.56 62.46 -1.94
CA VAL A 11 -2.76 61.98 -1.24
C VAL A 11 -3.58 61.12 -2.20
N ASP A 12 -4.08 59.99 -1.70
CA ASP A 12 -4.99 59.08 -2.40
C ASP A 12 -4.53 58.57 -3.78
N LYS A 13 -3.21 58.54 -4.04
CA LYS A 13 -2.63 58.04 -5.31
C LYS A 13 -3.14 56.65 -5.72
N PHE A 14 -3.47 55.80 -4.75
CA PHE A 14 -3.99 54.45 -4.98
C PHE A 14 -5.42 54.23 -4.43
N GLY A 15 -6.19 55.32 -4.26
CA GLY A 15 -7.54 55.34 -3.68
C GLY A 15 -7.59 56.01 -2.30
N ALA A 16 -8.80 56.20 -1.77
CA ALA A 16 -9.02 56.91 -0.49
C ALA A 16 -8.15 56.35 0.66
N GLY A 17 -7.41 57.23 1.32
CA GLY A 17 -6.49 56.93 2.42
C GLY A 17 -5.17 56.27 1.99
N LYS A 18 -4.86 56.19 0.69
CA LYS A 18 -3.72 55.42 0.17
C LYS A 18 -2.70 56.34 -0.53
N PRO A 19 -1.88 57.08 0.25
CA PRO A 19 -0.88 57.96 -0.33
C PRO A 19 0.24 57.18 -1.04
N GLY A 20 0.98 57.88 -1.90
CA GLY A 20 2.12 57.32 -2.64
C GLY A 20 3.14 58.36 -3.09
N PHE A 21 4.26 57.86 -3.61
CA PHE A 21 5.39 58.67 -4.08
C PHE A 21 5.12 59.34 -5.42
N THR A 22 5.69 60.51 -5.67
CA THR A 22 5.78 61.15 -6.99
C THR A 22 7.19 61.69 -7.25
N ASN A 23 7.57 61.69 -8.53
CA ASN A 23 8.73 62.43 -8.99
C ASN A 23 8.45 63.92 -8.91
N GLY A 24 9.50 64.71 -8.69
CA GLY A 24 9.42 66.17 -8.82
C GLY A 24 9.35 66.60 -10.28
N ASN A 25 8.65 67.70 -10.53
CA ASN A 25 8.63 68.40 -11.80
C ASN A 25 8.83 69.90 -11.56
N ALA A 26 10.05 70.37 -11.76
CA ALA A 26 10.42 71.76 -11.55
C ALA A 26 9.66 72.74 -12.47
N VAL A 27 9.33 72.31 -13.70
CA VAL A 27 8.59 73.15 -14.67
C VAL A 27 7.13 73.32 -14.24
N ALA A 28 6.54 72.29 -13.63
CA ALA A 28 5.17 72.32 -13.14
C ALA A 28 5.04 72.77 -11.66
N GLY A 29 6.16 73.12 -11.01
CA GLY A 29 6.17 73.48 -9.59
C GLY A 29 5.79 72.33 -8.64
N VAL A 30 5.90 71.07 -9.08
CA VAL A 30 5.54 69.89 -8.28
C VAL A 30 6.79 69.40 -7.54
N PRO A 31 6.85 69.47 -6.20
CA PRO A 31 7.97 68.90 -5.46
C PRO A 31 7.97 67.37 -5.57
N ALA A 32 9.15 66.76 -5.51
CA ALA A 32 9.26 65.31 -5.32
C ALA A 32 8.74 64.93 -3.94
N THR A 33 8.30 63.67 -3.78
CA THR A 33 7.94 63.17 -2.45
C THR A 33 9.18 63.06 -1.58
N ASP A 34 9.14 63.72 -0.42
CA ASP A 34 10.18 63.66 0.58
C ASP A 34 10.26 62.24 1.15
N LEU A 35 11.49 61.84 1.42
CA LEU A 35 11.83 60.55 2.00
C LEU A 35 11.83 60.65 3.54
N GLU A 36 11.20 59.69 4.22
CA GLU A 36 11.18 59.60 5.69
C GLU A 36 11.82 58.29 6.17
N GLY A 37 12.67 58.36 7.20
CA GLY A 37 13.40 57.21 7.75
C GLY A 37 12.45 56.06 8.15
N ASP A 38 11.37 56.38 8.87
CA ASP A 38 10.34 55.42 9.28
C ASP A 38 9.84 54.52 8.14
N TRP A 39 9.72 55.05 6.92
CA TRP A 39 9.27 54.27 5.77
C TRP A 39 10.33 53.26 5.32
N PHE A 40 11.60 53.68 5.27
CA PHE A 40 12.72 52.80 4.91
C PHE A 40 12.94 51.73 5.98
N ASP A 41 12.86 52.09 7.26
CA ASP A 41 12.94 51.14 8.37
C ASP A 41 11.84 50.07 8.25
N HIS A 42 10.60 50.48 7.93
CA HIS A 42 9.50 49.54 7.70
C HIS A 42 9.76 48.58 6.54
N VAL A 43 10.40 49.01 5.47
CA VAL A 43 10.72 48.15 4.31
C VAL A 43 11.86 47.21 4.66
N GLN A 44 12.91 47.74 5.28
CA GLN A 44 14.07 46.96 5.72
C GLN A 44 13.66 45.87 6.71
N GLU A 45 12.89 46.20 7.74
CA GLU A 45 12.49 45.25 8.77
C GLU A 45 11.49 44.21 8.25
N GLU A 46 10.61 44.55 7.31
CA GLU A 46 9.72 43.56 6.68
C GLU A 46 10.52 42.49 5.92
N ILE A 47 11.57 42.89 5.20
CA ILE A 47 12.46 41.98 4.47
C ILE A 47 13.36 41.20 5.44
N SER A 48 13.92 41.88 6.44
CA SER A 48 14.81 41.29 7.44
C SER A 48 14.11 40.20 8.25
N ARG A 49 12.86 40.44 8.65
CA ARG A 49 12.04 39.45 9.36
C ARG A 49 11.79 38.17 8.58
N VAL A 50 11.72 38.22 7.25
CA VAL A 50 11.61 37.00 6.43
C VAL A 50 12.87 36.15 6.55
N ILE A 51 14.04 36.79 6.59
CA ILE A 51 15.34 36.13 6.73
C ILE A 51 15.48 35.52 8.13
N GLU A 52 15.13 36.29 9.17
CA GLU A 52 15.16 35.83 10.55
C GLU A 52 14.17 34.70 10.82
N ALA A 53 12.96 34.77 10.26
CA ALA A 53 11.97 33.70 10.35
C ALA A 53 12.43 32.40 9.69
N ALA A 54 13.29 32.48 8.66
CA ALA A 54 13.93 31.32 8.05
C ALA A 54 15.13 30.79 8.86
N GLY A 55 15.46 31.40 10.00
CA GLY A 55 16.59 31.06 10.87
C GLY A 55 17.93 31.65 10.44
N GLY A 56 17.95 32.58 9.48
CA GLY A 56 19.15 33.29 9.04
C GLY A 56 19.39 34.59 9.82
N ALA A 57 20.59 35.15 9.71
CA ALA A 57 20.94 36.48 10.25
C ALA A 57 21.21 37.44 9.10
N VAL A 58 20.75 38.69 9.20
CA VAL A 58 20.94 39.73 8.18
C VAL A 58 22.44 40.00 7.94
N ASP A 59 22.87 39.93 6.68
CA ASP A 59 24.26 40.13 6.24
C ASP A 59 24.28 41.11 5.06
N GLY A 60 24.80 42.31 5.30
CA GLY A 60 24.90 43.37 4.29
C GLY A 60 25.82 43.05 3.10
N SER A 61 26.59 41.96 3.16
CA SER A 61 27.43 41.50 2.05
C SER A 61 26.73 40.51 1.10
N SER A 62 25.53 40.03 1.45
CA SER A 62 24.80 39.03 0.68
C SER A 62 23.62 39.61 -0.10
N TYR A 63 23.58 39.31 -1.40
CA TYR A 63 22.50 39.76 -2.31
C TYR A 63 21.43 38.69 -2.56
N SER A 64 21.52 37.52 -1.91
CA SER A 64 20.62 36.38 -2.15
C SER A 64 19.78 35.97 -0.94
N MET A 65 19.91 36.67 0.20
CA MET A 65 19.31 36.26 1.47
C MET A 65 17.80 36.09 1.40
N LEU A 66 17.08 37.05 0.81
CA LEU A 66 15.62 36.98 0.68
C LEU A 66 15.19 35.76 -0.16
N LEU A 67 15.88 35.51 -1.27
CA LEU A 67 15.60 34.37 -2.14
C LEU A 67 15.82 33.04 -1.40
N THR A 68 16.98 32.86 -0.77
CA THR A 68 17.31 31.63 -0.04
C THR A 68 16.38 31.42 1.15
N SER A 69 16.00 32.49 1.84
CA SER A 69 15.07 32.42 2.98
C SER A 69 13.67 32.00 2.55
N ILE A 70 13.14 32.58 1.47
CA ILE A 70 11.85 32.18 0.89
C ILE A 70 11.90 30.71 0.43
N GLN A 71 12.97 30.29 -0.25
CA GLN A 71 13.15 28.89 -0.65
C GLN A 71 13.15 27.94 0.55
N SER A 72 13.80 28.33 1.65
CA SER A 72 13.82 27.55 2.90
C SER A 72 12.44 27.45 3.56
N LEU A 73 11.72 28.57 3.67
CA LEU A 73 10.35 28.61 4.23
C LEU A 73 9.35 27.82 3.39
N ILE A 74 9.46 27.87 2.06
CA ILE A 74 8.62 27.05 1.17
C ILE A 74 9.02 25.56 1.29
N GLY A 75 10.32 25.27 1.38
CA GLY A 75 10.83 23.91 1.57
C GLY A 75 10.36 23.28 2.88
N SER A 76 10.28 24.05 3.97
CA SER A 76 9.81 23.56 5.28
C SER A 76 8.32 23.23 5.30
N LEU A 77 7.52 23.88 4.45
CA LEU A 77 6.10 23.59 4.24
C LEU A 77 5.85 22.50 3.18
N SER A 78 6.87 22.17 2.39
CA SER A 78 6.74 21.18 1.33
C SER A 78 6.66 19.76 1.91
N ILE A 79 5.75 18.96 1.36
CA ILE A 79 5.68 17.54 1.70
C ILE A 79 7.01 16.89 1.28
N ARG A 80 7.66 16.16 2.19
CA ARG A 80 8.90 15.44 1.90
C ARG A 80 8.65 14.34 0.87
N GLN A 81 9.32 14.43 -0.28
CA GLN A 81 9.15 13.45 -1.37
C GLN A 81 10.49 12.83 -1.74
N TYR A 82 10.52 11.50 -1.81
CA TYR A 82 11.73 10.75 -2.15
C TYR A 82 11.45 9.76 -3.28
N SER A 83 12.50 9.39 -4.01
CA SER A 83 12.45 8.24 -4.91
C SER A 83 12.49 6.95 -4.08
N ILE A 84 11.80 5.91 -4.51
CA ILE A 84 11.83 4.57 -3.88
C ILE A 84 13.25 3.99 -3.81
N THR A 85 14.15 4.40 -4.70
CA THR A 85 15.56 3.96 -4.73
C THR A 85 16.49 4.84 -3.90
N ALA A 86 16.00 5.96 -3.37
CA ALA A 86 16.76 6.94 -2.60
C ALA A 86 15.99 7.39 -1.35
N LEU A 87 15.48 6.41 -0.60
CA LEU A 87 14.77 6.65 0.64
C LEU A 87 15.73 7.11 1.75
N PRO A 88 15.28 7.98 2.68
CA PRO A 88 16.08 8.36 3.83
C PRO A 88 16.47 7.16 4.68
N THR A 89 17.68 7.19 5.24
CA THR A 89 18.21 6.16 6.15
C THR A 89 17.92 6.43 7.62
N ALA A 90 17.18 7.51 7.93
CA ALA A 90 16.74 7.89 9.26
C ALA A 90 15.28 8.35 9.22
N ASP A 91 14.61 8.28 10.37
CA ASP A 91 13.23 8.74 10.51
C ASP A 91 13.15 10.27 10.37
N VAL A 92 12.59 10.73 9.25
CA VAL A 92 12.25 12.13 8.98
C VAL A 92 10.73 12.35 9.01
N GLY A 93 9.97 11.46 9.67
CA GLY A 93 8.51 11.46 9.67
C GLY A 93 7.91 10.92 8.36
N PRO A 94 6.59 11.11 8.12
CA PRO A 94 5.96 10.63 6.89
C PRO A 94 6.55 11.26 5.63
N ILE A 95 6.66 10.46 4.57
CA ILE A 95 7.19 10.87 3.26
C ILE A 95 6.26 10.42 2.14
N ILE A 96 6.27 11.13 1.02
CA ILE A 96 5.69 10.64 -0.24
C ILE A 96 6.78 9.92 -1.04
N VAL A 97 6.46 8.73 -1.55
CA VAL A 97 7.33 8.00 -2.48
C VAL A 97 6.81 8.19 -3.89
N LYS A 98 7.62 8.86 -4.72
CA LYS A 98 7.19 9.44 -6.01
C LYS A 98 6.69 8.40 -7.00
N GLU A 99 7.39 7.27 -7.13
CA GLU A 99 7.11 6.25 -8.13
C GLU A 99 5.84 5.45 -7.83
N VAL A 100 5.37 5.48 -6.57
CA VAL A 100 4.22 4.69 -6.12
C VAL A 100 3.05 5.56 -5.66
N CYS A 101 3.21 6.89 -5.65
CA CYS A 101 2.20 7.86 -5.22
C CYS A 101 1.59 7.57 -3.85
N GLU A 102 2.41 7.12 -2.90
CA GLU A 102 1.97 6.65 -1.59
C GLU A 102 2.70 7.37 -0.46
N VAL A 103 2.02 7.56 0.67
CA VAL A 103 2.63 8.07 1.90
C VAL A 103 3.21 6.91 2.69
N TRP A 104 4.53 6.87 2.83
CA TRP A 104 5.24 5.87 3.61
C TRP A 104 5.59 6.40 4.99
N ARG A 105 5.66 5.50 5.96
CA ARG A 105 6.05 5.79 7.35
C ARG A 105 7.31 5.01 7.71
N TRP A 106 8.03 5.53 8.69
CA TRP A 106 9.17 4.82 9.27
C TRP A 106 8.68 3.55 9.98
N SER A 107 9.30 2.42 9.66
CA SER A 107 9.07 1.15 10.32
C SER A 107 10.34 0.76 11.08
N ALA A 108 10.17 0.33 12.32
CA ALA A 108 11.25 -0.18 13.16
C ALA A 108 10.75 -1.44 13.86
N SER A 109 11.14 -2.59 13.32
CA SER A 109 10.89 -3.92 13.90
C SER A 109 12.22 -4.63 14.16
N ALA A 110 12.17 -5.82 14.76
CA ALA A 110 13.35 -6.67 14.92
C ALA A 110 13.95 -7.13 13.58
N TYR A 111 13.20 -7.06 12.48
CA TYR A 111 13.58 -7.62 11.18
C TYR A 111 13.79 -6.56 10.08
N PHE A 112 13.32 -5.33 10.29
CA PHE A 112 13.48 -4.23 9.34
C PHE A 112 13.44 -2.87 10.03
N THR A 113 14.36 -1.99 9.66
CA THR A 113 14.36 -0.58 10.05
C THR A 113 14.50 0.27 8.79
N GLY A 114 13.50 1.11 8.51
CA GLY A 114 13.47 1.94 7.31
C GLY A 114 12.06 2.29 6.86
N TYR A 115 11.95 3.00 5.74
CA TYR A 115 10.67 3.28 5.10
C TYR A 115 10.20 2.09 4.25
N ARG A 116 8.93 1.70 4.40
CA ARG A 116 8.25 0.74 3.51
C ARG A 116 6.79 1.13 3.31
N SER A 117 6.19 0.63 2.23
CA SER A 117 4.77 0.81 1.96
C SER A 117 3.91 0.26 3.11
N PRO A 118 2.82 0.94 3.51
CA PRO A 118 1.81 0.36 4.40
C PRO A 118 1.12 -0.88 3.80
N LEU A 119 1.24 -1.11 2.49
CA LEU A 119 0.76 -2.29 1.79
C LEU A 119 1.85 -3.35 1.57
N CYS A 120 3.04 -3.19 2.15
CA CYS A 120 4.16 -4.11 1.97
C CYS A 120 3.75 -5.56 2.25
N GLY A 121 4.01 -6.44 1.28
CA GLY A 121 3.71 -7.88 1.38
C GLY A 121 2.26 -8.27 1.10
N ARG A 122 1.34 -7.30 0.93
CA ARG A 122 -0.05 -7.58 0.58
C ARG A 122 -0.15 -8.20 -0.82
N PRO A 123 -0.79 -9.36 -1.00
CA PRO A 123 -1.08 -9.89 -2.33
C PRO A 123 -2.10 -9.01 -3.06
N MET A 124 -1.83 -8.71 -4.33
CA MET A 124 -2.65 -7.84 -5.17
C MET A 124 -2.86 -8.49 -6.55
N ASP A 125 -3.88 -8.06 -7.28
CA ASP A 125 -4.06 -8.46 -8.68
C ASP A 125 -3.33 -7.45 -9.58
N GLY A 126 -2.29 -7.90 -10.26
CA GLY A 126 -1.56 -7.08 -11.24
C GLY A 126 -2.38 -6.86 -12.51
N HIS A 127 -2.21 -5.70 -13.14
CA HIS A 127 -2.92 -5.32 -14.37
C HIS A 127 -1.97 -4.88 -15.50
N THR A 128 -0.66 -5.06 -15.31
CA THR A 128 0.40 -4.69 -16.25
C THR A 128 1.25 -5.92 -16.60
N THR A 129 1.88 -5.91 -17.78
CA THR A 129 2.77 -7.01 -18.21
C THR A 129 4.04 -7.08 -17.37
N THR A 130 4.58 -5.92 -16.99
CA THR A 130 5.71 -5.79 -16.07
C THR A 130 5.18 -5.23 -14.75
N PRO A 131 5.57 -5.80 -13.59
CA PRO A 131 5.19 -5.25 -12.28
C PRO A 131 5.53 -3.76 -12.18
N LEU A 132 4.62 -2.98 -11.59
CA LEU A 132 4.87 -1.58 -11.25
C LEU A 132 6.00 -1.45 -10.22
N ALA A 133 6.49 -0.22 -9.99
CA ALA A 133 7.55 0.03 -9.01
C ALA A 133 7.20 -0.41 -7.58
N SER A 134 5.91 -0.48 -7.25
CA SER A 134 5.38 -0.99 -5.97
C SER A 134 5.20 -2.51 -5.93
N GLU A 135 5.45 -3.21 -7.03
CA GLU A 135 5.04 -4.59 -7.24
C GLU A 135 6.22 -5.51 -7.51
N ILE A 136 6.02 -6.77 -7.15
CA ILE A 136 6.95 -7.86 -7.42
C ILE A 136 6.14 -9.09 -7.83
N SER A 137 6.65 -9.82 -8.82
CA SER A 137 6.03 -11.06 -9.28
C SER A 137 6.12 -12.16 -8.22
N ALA A 138 4.98 -12.56 -7.66
CA ALA A 138 4.85 -13.72 -6.77
C ALA A 138 4.72 -15.04 -7.55
N VAL A 139 5.75 -15.36 -8.33
CA VAL A 139 5.83 -16.56 -9.20
C VAL A 139 6.94 -17.53 -8.75
N GLY A 140 7.31 -17.47 -7.47
CA GLY A 140 8.32 -18.35 -6.87
C GLY A 140 9.78 -17.95 -7.15
N GLY A 141 10.05 -16.73 -7.63
CA GLY A 141 11.41 -16.25 -7.89
C GLY A 141 12.21 -15.93 -6.61
N THR A 142 13.50 -15.63 -6.77
CA THR A 142 14.38 -15.19 -5.66
C THR A 142 14.71 -13.71 -5.77
N LEU A 143 14.83 -13.03 -4.62
CA LEU A 143 15.13 -11.60 -4.50
C LEU A 143 16.28 -11.36 -3.51
N SER A 144 16.95 -10.22 -3.66
CA SER A 144 17.98 -9.77 -2.72
C SER A 144 17.36 -9.31 -1.40
N LYS A 145 17.89 -9.80 -0.27
CA LYS A 145 17.52 -9.34 1.08
C LYS A 145 17.89 -7.88 1.33
N THR A 146 18.94 -7.37 0.68
CA THR A 146 19.35 -5.97 0.81
C THR A 146 18.43 -5.06 -0.01
N ALA A 147 18.20 -5.39 -1.29
CA ALA A 147 17.37 -4.55 -2.17
C ALA A 147 15.89 -4.55 -1.75
N TYR A 148 15.41 -5.67 -1.20
CA TYR A 148 14.01 -5.85 -0.78
C TYR A 148 13.89 -6.11 0.73
N ALA A 149 14.71 -5.41 1.53
CA ALA A 149 14.76 -5.56 2.98
C ALA A 149 13.39 -5.36 3.66
N GLY A 150 12.57 -4.42 3.17
CA GLY A 150 11.23 -4.19 3.70
C GLY A 150 10.29 -5.39 3.55
N LEU A 151 10.32 -6.04 2.40
CA LEU A 151 9.53 -7.26 2.11
C LEU A 151 10.08 -8.47 2.87
N TRP A 152 11.40 -8.59 2.98
CA TRP A 152 12.02 -9.65 3.77
C TRP A 152 11.71 -9.51 5.27
N GLY A 153 11.74 -8.28 5.78
CA GLY A 153 11.28 -7.95 7.13
C GLY A 153 9.83 -8.35 7.35
N TYR A 154 8.94 -7.95 6.43
CA TYR A 154 7.51 -8.33 6.46
C TYR A 154 7.31 -9.85 6.56
N ALA A 155 8.03 -10.64 5.76
CA ALA A 155 7.90 -12.10 5.75
C ALA A 155 8.26 -12.71 7.12
N GLN A 156 9.34 -12.22 7.75
CA GLN A 156 9.78 -12.68 9.06
C GLN A 156 8.83 -12.23 10.18
N GLU A 157 8.40 -10.98 10.15
CA GLU A 157 7.46 -10.40 11.13
C GLU A 157 6.13 -11.15 11.20
N ASN A 158 5.67 -11.67 10.05
CA ASN A 158 4.40 -12.39 9.95
C ASN A 158 4.56 -13.92 10.05
N GLY A 159 5.76 -14.43 10.34
CA GLY A 159 5.99 -15.87 10.44
C GLY A 159 5.74 -16.63 9.14
N LEU A 160 5.97 -16.00 7.99
CA LEU A 160 5.70 -16.56 6.65
C LEU A 160 6.91 -17.26 6.03
N VAL A 161 8.02 -17.35 6.75
CA VAL A 161 9.26 -17.97 6.25
C VAL A 161 9.23 -19.47 6.55
N LEU A 162 9.32 -20.28 5.49
CA LEU A 162 9.42 -21.73 5.56
C LEU A 162 10.79 -22.21 5.10
N THR A 163 11.10 -23.46 5.41
CA THR A 163 12.20 -24.18 4.76
C THR A 163 11.86 -24.40 3.28
N GLN A 164 12.89 -24.57 2.43
CA GLN A 164 12.69 -24.85 1.01
C GLN A 164 11.81 -26.10 0.79
N ALA A 165 11.98 -27.15 1.59
CA ALA A 165 11.18 -28.38 1.49
C ALA A 165 9.70 -28.11 1.81
N ASN A 166 9.41 -27.42 2.92
CA ASN A 166 8.03 -27.10 3.32
C ASN A 166 7.36 -26.13 2.34
N TRP A 167 8.13 -25.21 1.74
CA TRP A 167 7.62 -24.35 0.68
C TRP A 167 7.24 -25.14 -0.56
N THR A 168 8.08 -26.10 -0.99
CA THR A 168 7.80 -26.94 -2.17
C THR A 168 6.53 -27.77 -2.02
N THR A 169 6.23 -28.27 -0.82
CA THR A 169 4.95 -28.97 -0.55
C THR A 169 3.75 -28.03 -0.45
N ASN A 170 3.97 -26.72 -0.36
CA ASN A 170 2.94 -25.70 -0.19
C ASN A 170 3.00 -24.62 -1.29
N ILE A 171 3.43 -24.97 -2.52
CA ILE A 171 3.32 -24.07 -3.68
C ILE A 171 1.85 -23.70 -3.87
N GLY A 172 1.57 -22.41 -4.06
CA GLY A 172 0.23 -21.83 -3.95
C GLY A 172 -0.03 -21.21 -2.58
N GLY A 173 0.86 -21.39 -1.60
CA GLY A 173 0.83 -20.70 -0.31
C GLY A 173 1.53 -19.35 -0.38
N HIS A 174 1.12 -18.41 0.47
CA HIS A 174 1.78 -17.10 0.64
C HIS A 174 2.97 -17.20 1.60
N TYR A 175 3.95 -18.04 1.23
CA TYR A 175 5.14 -18.31 2.02
C TYR A 175 6.42 -17.93 1.29
N PHE A 176 7.42 -17.55 2.07
CA PHE A 176 8.75 -17.17 1.63
C PHE A 176 9.76 -18.23 2.07
N VAL A 177 10.96 -18.21 1.50
CA VAL A 177 12.06 -19.10 1.91
C VAL A 177 13.32 -18.27 2.15
N ASP A 178 13.99 -18.51 3.27
CA ASP A 178 15.38 -18.10 3.43
C ASP A 178 16.26 -19.03 2.59
N VAL A 179 16.76 -18.55 1.46
CA VAL A 179 17.54 -19.38 0.51
C VAL A 179 18.99 -19.42 0.95
N ASP A 180 19.57 -18.25 1.22
CA ASP A 180 20.94 -18.08 1.66
C ASP A 180 21.13 -16.72 2.36
N ALA A 181 22.37 -16.37 2.70
CA ALA A 181 22.68 -15.12 3.38
C ALA A 181 22.25 -13.85 2.60
N ALA A 182 22.18 -13.90 1.27
CA ALA A 182 21.93 -12.75 0.41
C ALA A 182 20.52 -12.72 -0.19
N THR A 183 19.87 -13.87 -0.35
CA THR A 183 18.62 -13.99 -1.11
C THR A 183 17.51 -14.73 -0.36
N PHE A 184 16.27 -14.39 -0.72
CA PHE A 184 15.06 -15.07 -0.26
C PHE A 184 14.14 -15.38 -1.43
N ARG A 185 13.32 -16.43 -1.32
CA ARG A 185 12.31 -16.79 -2.32
C ARG A 185 10.96 -16.18 -1.98
N VAL A 186 10.27 -15.66 -2.99
CA VAL A 186 8.89 -15.17 -2.85
C VAL A 186 7.87 -16.30 -3.02
N PRO A 187 6.61 -16.10 -2.59
CA PRO A 187 5.52 -17.02 -2.90
C PRO A 187 5.38 -17.34 -4.38
N ASP A 188 4.84 -18.51 -4.69
CA ASP A 188 4.31 -18.84 -6.01
C ASP A 188 2.79 -18.94 -5.92
N LEU A 189 2.09 -17.91 -6.36
CA LEU A 189 0.64 -17.78 -6.29
C LEU A 189 -0.05 -18.04 -7.63
N ARG A 190 0.65 -18.65 -8.58
CA ARG A 190 0.04 -18.99 -9.88
C ARG A 190 -0.99 -20.11 -9.69
N ASN A 191 -2.08 -20.05 -10.46
CA ASN A 191 -3.12 -21.08 -10.54
C ASN A 191 -3.83 -21.39 -9.21
N VAL A 192 -3.90 -20.42 -8.29
CA VAL A 192 -4.64 -20.53 -7.03
C VAL A 192 -5.56 -19.33 -6.82
N PHE A 193 -6.69 -19.56 -6.15
CA PHE A 193 -7.60 -18.51 -5.74
C PHE A 193 -7.18 -17.91 -4.40
N ARG A 194 -7.56 -16.65 -4.15
CA ARG A 194 -7.49 -16.07 -2.81
C ARG A 194 -8.79 -16.38 -2.09
N ARG A 195 -8.71 -16.87 -0.85
CA ARG A 195 -9.86 -17.12 0.02
C ARG A 195 -9.59 -16.56 1.40
N TYR A 196 -10.61 -16.05 2.06
CA TYR A 196 -10.48 -15.70 3.46
C TYR A 196 -10.17 -16.93 4.33
N SER A 197 -9.32 -16.73 5.34
CA SER A 197 -9.02 -17.71 6.39
C SER A 197 -10.24 -17.89 7.31
N GLY A 198 -10.17 -18.89 8.17
CA GLY A 198 -11.27 -19.33 9.02
C GLY A 198 -11.05 -20.78 9.43
N THR A 199 -12.13 -21.51 9.69
CA THR A 199 -12.06 -22.95 10.00
C THR A 199 -12.09 -23.76 8.70
N ASP A 200 -11.19 -24.73 8.58
CA ASP A 200 -11.22 -25.73 7.52
C ASP A 200 -12.40 -26.68 7.74
N ALA A 201 -13.31 -26.77 6.77
CA ALA A 201 -14.55 -27.52 6.93
C ALA A 201 -14.35 -29.04 7.05
N ASP A 202 -13.22 -29.57 6.58
CA ASP A 202 -12.93 -31.00 6.56
C ASP A 202 -12.29 -31.48 7.86
N THR A 203 -11.39 -30.67 8.40
CA THR A 203 -10.57 -31.00 9.57
C THR A 203 -11.02 -30.29 10.84
N LEU A 204 -11.89 -29.28 10.72
CA LEU A 204 -12.28 -28.35 11.78
C LEU A 204 -11.10 -27.56 12.37
N ALA A 205 -9.92 -27.59 11.73
CA ALA A 205 -8.74 -26.88 12.16
C ALA A 205 -8.77 -25.41 11.70
N ALA A 206 -8.16 -24.51 12.46
CA ALA A 206 -7.97 -23.13 12.02
C ALA A 206 -6.99 -23.08 10.83
N ARG A 207 -7.36 -22.36 9.76
CA ARG A 207 -6.50 -22.16 8.60
C ARG A 207 -5.46 -21.09 8.90
N ALA A 208 -4.19 -21.47 8.91
CA ALA A 208 -3.08 -20.55 9.08
C ALA A 208 -3.01 -19.53 7.94
N LEU A 209 -2.56 -18.31 8.25
CA LEU A 209 -2.30 -17.28 7.25
C LEU A 209 -1.34 -17.81 6.18
N GLY A 210 -1.66 -17.54 4.92
CA GLY A 210 -0.87 -17.95 3.77
C GLY A 210 -0.97 -19.43 3.40
N SER A 211 -1.72 -20.25 4.16
CA SER A 211 -1.80 -21.69 3.91
C SER A 211 -2.45 -22.03 2.57
N TYR A 212 -1.87 -23.00 1.87
CA TYR A 212 -2.43 -23.59 0.66
C TYR A 212 -3.43 -24.69 1.02
N LYS A 213 -4.51 -24.80 0.24
CA LYS A 213 -5.42 -25.96 0.24
C LYS A 213 -5.71 -26.36 -1.21
N ALA A 214 -5.68 -27.67 -1.46
CA ALA A 214 -6.07 -28.24 -2.75
C ALA A 214 -7.57 -28.05 -3.03
N ASP A 215 -7.97 -28.24 -4.29
CA ASP A 215 -9.39 -28.25 -4.66
C ASP A 215 -10.13 -29.43 -4.03
N THR A 216 -11.40 -29.19 -3.69
CA THR A 216 -12.28 -30.18 -3.08
C THR A 216 -13.68 -30.13 -3.70
N LEU A 217 -14.40 -31.25 -3.64
CA LEU A 217 -15.81 -31.36 -4.02
C LEU A 217 -16.63 -31.72 -2.79
N LYS A 218 -17.81 -31.10 -2.62
CA LYS A 218 -18.72 -31.43 -1.54
C LYS A 218 -19.22 -32.87 -1.69
N SER A 219 -19.27 -33.58 -0.56
CA SER A 219 -19.69 -34.97 -0.48
C SER A 219 -21.11 -35.14 -0.99
N HIS A 220 -21.28 -36.03 -1.96
CA HIS A 220 -22.58 -36.35 -2.54
C HIS A 220 -22.65 -37.82 -2.94
N VAL A 221 -23.87 -38.27 -3.21
CA VAL A 221 -24.22 -39.61 -3.69
C VAL A 221 -24.92 -39.51 -5.04
N HIS A 222 -24.84 -40.54 -5.85
CA HIS A 222 -25.57 -40.65 -7.11
C HIS A 222 -26.63 -41.75 -7.03
N GLY A 223 -27.78 -41.52 -7.67
CA GLY A 223 -28.78 -42.57 -7.87
C GLY A 223 -28.29 -43.61 -8.87
N LEU A 224 -28.29 -44.89 -8.48
CA LEU A 224 -28.13 -45.99 -9.41
C LEU A 224 -29.47 -46.17 -10.13
N GLY A 225 -29.51 -45.81 -11.43
CA GLY A 225 -30.71 -45.92 -12.26
C GLY A 225 -31.20 -47.35 -12.35
N GLY A 226 -32.10 -47.75 -11.46
CA GLY A 226 -32.83 -49.00 -11.56
C GLY A 226 -33.98 -48.84 -12.54
N ASN A 227 -33.89 -49.45 -13.71
CA ASN A 227 -35.08 -49.65 -14.55
C ASN A 227 -36.13 -50.35 -13.68
N GLY A 228 -37.31 -49.74 -13.51
CA GLY A 228 -38.34 -50.23 -12.60
C GLY A 228 -38.76 -51.65 -12.95
N ALA A 229 -38.19 -52.64 -12.27
CA ALA A 229 -38.77 -53.98 -12.20
C ALA A 229 -39.98 -53.89 -11.27
N TRP A 230 -41.15 -54.27 -11.79
CA TRP A 230 -42.42 -54.31 -11.06
C TRP A 230 -42.27 -55.13 -9.77
N VAL A 231 -42.58 -54.50 -8.64
CA VAL A 231 -42.57 -55.14 -7.33
C VAL A 231 -43.99 -55.64 -7.06
N ASP A 232 -44.16 -56.90 -6.67
CA ASP A 232 -45.44 -57.34 -6.13
C ASP A 232 -45.64 -56.81 -4.70
N ALA A 233 -46.87 -56.88 -4.20
CA ALA A 233 -47.24 -56.38 -2.87
C ALA A 233 -46.53 -57.08 -1.69
N SER A 234 -45.74 -58.13 -1.94
CA SER A 234 -44.95 -58.85 -0.93
C SER A 234 -43.49 -58.38 -0.84
N GLY A 235 -43.07 -57.43 -1.69
CA GLY A 235 -41.70 -56.91 -1.68
C GLY A 235 -40.65 -57.85 -2.30
N THR A 236 -41.09 -58.87 -3.05
CA THR A 236 -40.21 -59.91 -3.60
C THR A 236 -39.83 -59.58 -5.05
N TYR A 237 -38.53 -59.66 -5.39
CA TYR A 237 -38.05 -59.53 -6.76
C TYR A 237 -38.25 -60.83 -7.53
N ALA A 238 -39.07 -60.81 -8.59
CA ALA A 238 -39.15 -61.90 -9.55
C ALA A 238 -38.20 -61.61 -10.74
N VAL A 239 -37.02 -62.24 -10.76
CA VAL A 239 -36.31 -62.41 -12.04
C VAL A 239 -36.98 -63.57 -12.78
N ASN A 240 -37.60 -63.26 -13.92
CA ASN A 240 -38.24 -64.26 -14.76
C ASN A 240 -37.14 -65.11 -15.44
N ALA A 241 -36.76 -66.21 -14.77
CA ALA A 241 -36.32 -67.51 -15.30
C ALA A 241 -35.31 -68.18 -14.35
N GLY A 242 -35.70 -69.33 -13.78
CA GLY A 242 -34.72 -70.38 -13.47
C GLY A 242 -34.07 -70.46 -12.08
N GLY A 243 -34.62 -69.80 -11.05
CA GLY A 243 -34.37 -70.20 -9.65
C GLY A 243 -33.18 -69.52 -8.95
N ALA A 244 -33.51 -68.48 -8.17
CA ALA A 244 -32.99 -68.15 -6.84
C ALA A 244 -33.46 -66.73 -6.52
N THR A 245 -34.31 -66.56 -5.51
CA THR A 245 -34.68 -65.24 -4.99
C THR A 245 -33.51 -64.68 -4.19
N VAL A 246 -32.80 -63.70 -4.75
CA VAL A 246 -31.74 -62.96 -4.03
C VAL A 246 -32.38 -61.77 -3.32
N ASN A 247 -32.23 -61.71 -1.99
CA ASN A 247 -32.67 -60.59 -1.18
C ASN A 247 -31.69 -59.43 -1.35
N LEU A 248 -31.85 -58.66 -2.43
CA LEU A 248 -31.05 -57.47 -2.68
C LEU A 248 -31.70 -56.28 -1.97
N SER A 249 -31.16 -55.87 -0.83
CA SER A 249 -31.44 -54.54 -0.28
C SER A 249 -30.96 -53.52 -1.32
N ARG A 250 -31.89 -52.95 -2.09
CA ARG A 250 -31.57 -51.97 -3.12
C ARG A 250 -31.17 -50.67 -2.44
N SER A 251 -29.88 -50.52 -2.14
CA SER A 251 -29.30 -49.17 -2.06
C SER A 251 -29.46 -48.57 -3.45
N THR A 252 -30.42 -47.67 -3.62
CA THR A 252 -30.63 -46.91 -4.86
C THR A 252 -29.55 -45.85 -5.05
N LEU A 253 -28.58 -45.76 -4.14
CA LEU A 253 -27.53 -44.75 -4.12
C LEU A 253 -26.13 -45.39 -4.15
N THR A 254 -25.18 -44.69 -4.78
CA THR A 254 -23.74 -44.94 -4.59
C THR A 254 -23.33 -44.62 -3.14
N GLY A 255 -22.12 -45.03 -2.75
CA GLY A 255 -21.47 -44.46 -1.57
C GLY A 255 -21.27 -42.94 -1.72
N ALA A 256 -21.20 -42.23 -0.59
CA ALA A 256 -20.89 -40.81 -0.59
C ALA A 256 -19.41 -40.59 -0.93
N ALA A 257 -19.13 -39.66 -1.84
CA ALA A 257 -17.77 -39.30 -2.24
C ALA A 257 -17.60 -37.78 -2.20
N GLY A 258 -16.50 -37.32 -1.62
CA GLY A 258 -16.13 -35.92 -1.51
C GLY A 258 -15.78 -35.51 -0.08
N THR A 259 -15.90 -34.21 0.17
CA THR A 259 -15.41 -33.49 1.36
C THR A 259 -16.55 -32.64 1.95
N ALA A 260 -16.31 -31.85 2.98
CA ALA A 260 -17.32 -30.98 3.58
C ALA A 260 -17.77 -29.83 2.66
N GLU A 261 -16.94 -29.43 1.69
CA GLU A 261 -17.20 -28.27 0.82
C GLU A 261 -16.71 -28.45 -0.62
N THR A 262 -17.30 -27.68 -1.54
CA THR A 262 -16.73 -27.50 -2.89
C THR A 262 -15.91 -26.22 -2.90
N ALA A 263 -14.61 -26.32 -3.19
CA ALA A 263 -13.72 -25.17 -3.26
C ALA A 263 -12.61 -25.40 -4.31
N PRO A 264 -12.16 -24.37 -5.03
CA PRO A 264 -10.97 -24.48 -5.88
C PRO A 264 -9.70 -24.51 -5.03
N ARG A 265 -8.53 -24.73 -5.65
CA ARG A 265 -7.23 -24.55 -4.97
C ARG A 265 -7.09 -23.12 -4.49
N HIS A 266 -6.70 -22.90 -3.24
CA HIS A 266 -6.70 -21.55 -2.69
C HIS A 266 -5.70 -21.30 -1.56
N THR A 267 -5.29 -20.05 -1.45
CA THR A 267 -4.46 -19.51 -0.37
C THR A 267 -5.35 -18.82 0.68
N ALA A 268 -5.06 -19.04 1.97
CA ALA A 268 -5.77 -18.39 3.07
C ALA A 268 -5.23 -16.98 3.37
N PHE A 269 -6.11 -15.97 3.42
CA PHE A 269 -5.79 -14.62 3.87
C PHE A 269 -6.75 -14.15 4.95
N ASN A 270 -6.28 -13.39 5.94
CA ASN A 270 -7.17 -12.95 7.00
C ASN A 270 -8.26 -12.00 6.49
N PRO A 271 -9.53 -12.20 6.87
CA PRO A 271 -10.59 -11.25 6.55
C PRO A 271 -10.37 -9.97 7.36
N VAL A 272 -10.01 -8.88 6.67
CA VAL A 272 -9.74 -7.57 7.26
C VAL A 272 -10.50 -6.49 6.50
N ILE A 273 -10.93 -5.44 7.22
CA ILE A 273 -11.57 -4.25 6.65
C ILE A 273 -10.73 -3.02 7.00
N HIS A 274 -10.56 -2.11 6.03
CA HIS A 274 -9.84 -0.86 6.24
C HIS A 274 -10.70 0.12 7.05
N ILE A 275 -10.06 0.90 7.93
CA ILE A 275 -10.69 1.99 8.70
C ILE A 275 -10.08 3.34 8.35
#